data_AF-A0A977L0I3-F1
#
_entry.id   AF-A0A977L0I3-F1
#
_cell.length_a   1.000
_cell.length_b   1.000
_cell.length_c   1.000
_cell.angle_alpha   90.00
_cell.angle_beta   90.00
_cell.angle_gamma   90.00
#
_symmetry.space_group_name_H-M   'P 1'
#
loop_
_entity.id
_entity.type
_entity.pdbx_description
1 polymer ?
#
loop_
_entity_poly.entity_id
_entity_poly.type
_entity_poly.pdbx_seq_one_letter_code
_entity_poly.pdbx_strand_id
1 'polypeptide(L)'
;MRLPWPIPPFKGQFQPNINRIQRFRVWFGKQGSMALVSHLDLVRLFERAVRRAALPISFTGGFRAGPRISIANALPLGATSSGEIVDFELTESLELANFQQRLSAVLPADIPIYQVQEIDIKAPSATKLLDQAEYSITIGIEQAVSLTQWQQWIDQIWQATEILLAKKTKSGKPVTLNPHSVHKKRTKKIRKVIMTKDNTDK
;
A
#
# COMPACT_ATOMS: atom_id res chain seq x y z
N MET A 1 -1.88 13.12 -54.55
CA MET A 1 -1.80 13.89 -53.30
C MET A 1 -3.01 13.52 -52.45
N ARG A 2 -2.85 12.82 -51.32
CA ARG A 2 -4.00 12.46 -50.46
C ARG A 2 -4.43 13.69 -49.65
N LEU A 3 -5.71 14.01 -49.67
CA LEU A 3 -6.28 15.07 -48.82
C LEU A 3 -6.13 14.66 -47.35
N PRO A 4 -5.87 15.63 -46.45
CA PRO A 4 -5.82 15.36 -45.02
C PRO A 4 -7.20 14.90 -44.52
N TRP A 5 -7.19 14.05 -43.50
CA TRP A 5 -8.42 13.57 -42.87
C TRP A 5 -9.21 14.75 -42.29
N PRO A 6 -10.55 14.73 -42.39
CA PRO A 6 -11.38 15.76 -41.77
C PRO A 6 -11.18 15.76 -40.25
N ILE A 7 -10.99 16.94 -39.68
CA ILE A 7 -10.86 17.10 -38.23
C ILE A 7 -12.22 16.75 -37.61
N PRO A 8 -12.30 15.76 -36.70
CA PRO A 8 -13.56 15.43 -36.05
C PRO A 8 -14.07 16.63 -35.22
N PRO A 9 -15.38 16.86 -35.16
CA PRO A 9 -15.93 17.97 -34.38
C PRO A 9 -15.58 17.80 -32.90
N PHE A 10 -15.21 18.90 -32.25
CA PHE A 10 -14.92 18.92 -30.82
C PHE A 10 -16.18 18.50 -30.03
N LYS A 11 -16.11 17.34 -29.35
CA LYS A 11 -17.24 16.78 -28.58
C LYS A 11 -17.39 17.36 -27.17
N GLY A 12 -16.72 18.46 -26.86
CA GLY A 12 -16.68 19.03 -25.51
C GLY A 12 -15.54 18.47 -24.65
N GLN A 13 -15.47 18.97 -23.40
CA GLN A 13 -14.51 18.49 -22.42
C GLN A 13 -14.93 17.11 -21.89
N PHE A 14 -13.94 16.26 -21.56
CA PHE A 14 -14.19 14.97 -20.93
C PHE A 14 -15.00 15.16 -19.63
N GLN A 15 -16.17 14.55 -19.56
CA GLN A 15 -16.99 14.54 -18.36
C GLN A 15 -16.74 13.23 -17.60
N PRO A 16 -16.06 13.28 -16.44
CA PRO A 16 -15.79 12.10 -15.64
C PRO A 16 -17.09 11.53 -15.07
N ASN A 17 -17.29 10.21 -15.19
CA ASN A 17 -18.43 9.56 -14.57
C ASN A 17 -18.19 9.42 -13.06
N ILE A 18 -18.98 10.15 -12.28
CA ILE A 18 -18.87 10.21 -10.81
C ILE A 18 -19.80 9.22 -10.10
N ASN A 19 -20.62 8.48 -10.84
CA ASN A 19 -21.54 7.51 -10.27
C ASN A 19 -20.74 6.38 -9.62
N ARG A 20 -21.24 5.91 -8.48
CA ARG A 20 -20.65 4.85 -7.69
C ARG A 20 -21.73 3.81 -7.48
N ILE A 21 -21.59 2.66 -8.12
CA ILE A 21 -22.60 1.60 -8.04
C ILE A 21 -22.04 0.29 -7.49
N GLN A 22 -20.72 0.13 -7.47
CA GLN A 22 -20.06 -1.05 -6.92
C GLN A 22 -18.70 -0.64 -6.32
N ARG A 23 -18.26 -1.36 -5.30
CA ARG A 23 -16.97 -1.13 -4.65
C ARG A 23 -16.25 -2.43 -4.36
N PHE A 24 -15.00 -2.51 -4.80
CA PHE A 24 -14.13 -3.65 -4.55
C PHE A 24 -12.99 -3.27 -3.63
N ARG A 25 -12.72 -4.15 -2.67
CA ARG A 25 -11.53 -4.12 -1.84
C ARG A 25 -10.56 -5.18 -2.32
N VAL A 26 -9.31 -4.80 -2.53
CA VAL A 26 -8.25 -5.66 -3.04
C VAL A 26 -7.13 -5.72 -2.02
N TRP A 27 -6.70 -6.93 -1.69
CA TRP A 27 -5.48 -7.19 -0.94
C TRP A 27 -4.37 -7.54 -1.91
N PHE A 28 -3.24 -6.85 -1.78
CA PHE A 28 -2.12 -6.98 -2.68
C PHE A 28 -0.78 -6.98 -1.94
N GLY A 29 0.26 -7.46 -2.63
CA GLY A 29 1.63 -7.43 -2.16
C GLY A 29 2.43 -6.29 -2.79
N LYS A 30 3.50 -5.88 -2.12
CA LYS A 30 4.53 -5.00 -2.63
C LYS A 30 5.87 -5.70 -2.40
N GLN A 31 6.33 -6.42 -3.40
CA GLN A 31 7.50 -7.30 -3.31
C GLN A 31 8.68 -6.78 -4.11
N GLY A 32 9.85 -7.38 -3.90
CA GLY A 32 11.04 -7.16 -4.72
C GLY A 32 11.36 -5.69 -4.95
N SER A 33 11.52 -5.33 -6.22
CA SER A 33 11.88 -3.96 -6.63
C SER A 33 10.78 -2.93 -6.32
N MET A 34 9.52 -3.38 -6.22
CA MET A 34 8.40 -2.51 -5.86
C MET A 34 8.50 -1.99 -4.42
N ALA A 35 9.38 -2.55 -3.57
CA ALA A 35 9.72 -1.97 -2.28
C ALA A 35 10.15 -0.48 -2.39
N LEU A 36 10.76 -0.09 -3.51
CA LEU A 36 11.27 1.27 -3.77
C LEU A 36 10.24 2.22 -4.41
N VAL A 37 9.00 1.76 -4.62
CA VAL A 37 7.92 2.61 -5.13
C VAL A 37 7.31 3.40 -3.97
N SER A 38 7.28 4.73 -4.13
CA SER A 38 6.65 5.64 -3.17
C SER A 38 5.13 5.48 -3.17
N HIS A 39 4.45 5.97 -2.13
CA HIS A 39 2.98 5.92 -2.08
C HIS A 39 2.32 6.62 -3.28
N LEU A 40 2.82 7.78 -3.70
CA LEU A 40 2.26 8.51 -4.84
C LEU A 40 2.47 7.75 -6.16
N ASP A 41 3.62 7.10 -6.30
CA ASP A 41 3.90 6.31 -7.49
C ASP A 41 3.09 5.01 -7.53
N LEU A 42 2.76 4.46 -6.36
CA LEU A 42 1.83 3.33 -6.23
C LEU A 42 0.40 3.73 -6.62
N VAL A 43 -0.06 4.92 -6.20
CA VAL A 43 -1.34 5.47 -6.67
C VAL A 43 -1.32 5.59 -8.20
N ARG A 44 -0.29 6.24 -8.77
CA ARG A 44 -0.13 6.38 -10.24
C ARG A 44 -0.04 5.03 -10.96
N LEU A 45 0.56 4.02 -10.33
CA LEU A 45 0.61 2.66 -10.86
C LEU A 45 -0.79 2.10 -11.01
N PHE A 46 -1.62 2.18 -9.97
CA PHE A 46 -3.01 1.72 -10.04
C PHE A 46 -3.85 2.55 -11.01
N GLU A 47 -3.69 3.88 -11.07
CA GLU A 47 -4.36 4.71 -12.08
C GLU A 47 -4.06 4.26 -13.51
N ARG A 48 -2.80 3.92 -13.80
CA ARG A 48 -2.41 3.38 -15.11
C ARG A 48 -2.92 1.96 -15.32
N ALA A 49 -2.89 1.12 -14.29
CA ALA A 49 -3.36 -0.26 -14.36
C ALA A 49 -4.85 -0.32 -14.68
N VAL A 50 -5.69 0.44 -13.97
CA VAL A 50 -7.14 0.43 -14.24
C VAL A 50 -7.48 0.95 -15.63
N ARG A 51 -6.73 1.94 -16.15
CA ARG A 51 -6.88 2.42 -17.53
C ARG A 51 -6.47 1.36 -18.56
N ARG A 52 -5.33 0.69 -18.36
CA ARG A 52 -4.83 -0.38 -19.25
C ARG A 52 -5.76 -1.60 -19.25
N ALA A 53 -6.31 -1.94 -18.10
CA ALA A 53 -7.28 -3.01 -17.94
C ALA A 53 -8.68 -2.62 -18.44
N ALA A 54 -8.89 -1.36 -18.86
CA ALA A 54 -10.18 -0.79 -19.26
C ALA A 54 -11.27 -0.90 -18.18
N LEU A 55 -10.89 -0.86 -16.90
CA LEU A 55 -11.82 -1.03 -15.79
C LEU A 55 -12.72 0.20 -15.64
N PRO A 56 -14.02 0.01 -15.34
CA PRO A 56 -15.02 1.08 -15.29
C PRO A 56 -14.96 1.83 -13.96
N ILE A 57 -13.84 2.53 -13.73
CA ILE A 57 -13.59 3.22 -12.46
C ILE A 57 -14.35 4.55 -12.39
N SER A 58 -14.98 4.78 -11.24
CA SER A 58 -15.64 6.03 -10.88
C SER A 58 -14.62 7.14 -10.61
N PHE A 59 -15.00 8.37 -10.84
CA PHE A 59 -14.14 9.54 -10.66
C PHE A 59 -14.64 10.50 -9.57
N THR A 60 -13.74 11.36 -9.09
CA THR A 60 -14.11 12.47 -8.20
C THR A 60 -14.75 13.62 -8.99
N GLY A 61 -15.69 14.35 -8.38
CA GLY A 61 -16.49 15.38 -9.06
C GLY A 61 -15.94 16.81 -9.01
N GLY A 62 -14.64 16.98 -8.77
CA GLY A 62 -14.01 18.31 -8.68
C GLY A 62 -13.32 18.76 -9.97
N PHE A 63 -12.74 19.97 -9.95
CA PHE A 63 -11.96 20.53 -11.07
C PHE A 63 -10.80 19.64 -11.56
N ARG A 64 -10.30 18.76 -10.68
CA ARG A 64 -9.32 17.73 -11.00
C ARG A 64 -9.90 16.36 -10.64
N ALA A 65 -10.67 15.80 -11.56
CA ALA A 65 -11.27 14.50 -11.40
C ALA A 65 -10.21 13.39 -11.46
N GLY A 66 -9.92 12.80 -10.31
CA GLY A 66 -9.08 11.62 -10.17
C GLY A 66 -9.95 10.35 -10.12
N PRO A 67 -9.43 9.20 -10.55
CA PRO A 67 -10.11 7.93 -10.34
C PRO A 67 -10.24 7.64 -8.84
N ARG A 68 -11.35 7.02 -8.44
CA ARG A 68 -11.64 6.68 -7.04
C ARG A 68 -10.94 5.39 -6.65
N ILE A 69 -9.66 5.56 -6.33
CA ILE A 69 -8.74 4.53 -5.85
C ILE A 69 -8.23 4.97 -4.49
N SER A 70 -8.47 4.17 -3.45
CA SER A 70 -8.13 4.52 -2.07
C SER A 70 -7.25 3.45 -1.45
N ILE A 71 -5.94 3.71 -1.36
CA ILE A 71 -4.98 2.82 -0.68
C ILE A 71 -5.07 3.06 0.83
N ALA A 72 -5.13 1.98 1.61
CA ALA A 72 -5.42 2.04 3.04
C ALA A 72 -4.32 2.74 3.85
N ASN A 73 -3.06 2.37 3.62
CA ASN A 73 -1.91 2.92 4.32
C ASN A 73 -0.73 3.10 3.37
N ALA A 74 0.16 4.03 3.72
CA ALA A 74 1.43 4.18 3.05
C ALA A 74 2.48 3.34 3.76
N LEU A 75 3.02 2.33 3.08
CA LEU A 75 4.18 1.60 3.53
C LEU A 75 5.44 2.48 3.42
N PRO A 76 6.38 2.45 4.39
CA PRO A 76 7.66 3.11 4.26
C PRO A 76 8.40 2.69 2.98
N LEU A 77 9.17 3.63 2.42
CA LEU A 77 10.02 3.35 1.27
C LEU A 77 11.06 2.28 1.64
N GLY A 78 11.27 1.31 0.76
CA GLY A 78 12.22 0.22 0.96
C GLY A 78 11.66 -1.00 1.70
N ALA A 79 10.44 -0.92 2.25
CA ALA A 79 9.78 -2.07 2.84
C ALA A 79 8.97 -2.85 1.80
N THR A 80 8.95 -4.17 1.96
CA THR A 80 8.02 -5.09 1.29
C THR A 80 6.80 -5.35 2.19
N SER A 81 5.70 -5.79 1.58
CA SER A 81 4.47 -6.11 2.32
C SER A 81 3.64 -7.14 1.57
N SER A 82 2.92 -7.97 2.31
CA SER A 82 1.95 -8.93 1.77
C SER A 82 0.51 -8.65 2.21
N GLY A 83 0.26 -7.48 2.81
CA GLY A 83 -1.02 -7.15 3.44
C GLY A 83 -1.55 -5.77 3.08
N GLU A 84 -1.13 -5.20 1.95
CA GLU A 84 -1.62 -3.90 1.52
C GLU A 84 -3.06 -4.00 1.03
N ILE A 85 -3.84 -2.93 1.25
CA ILE A 85 -5.25 -2.90 0.89
C ILE A 85 -5.53 -1.67 0.04
N VAL A 86 -6.30 -1.84 -1.03
CA VAL A 86 -6.77 -0.75 -1.89
C VAL A 86 -8.25 -0.96 -2.23
N ASP A 87 -9.03 0.12 -2.17
CA ASP A 87 -10.43 0.14 -2.57
C ASP A 87 -10.59 0.81 -3.94
N PHE A 88 -11.42 0.22 -4.80
CA PHE A 88 -11.82 0.75 -6.11
C PHE A 88 -13.33 0.95 -6.14
N GLU A 89 -13.78 2.11 -6.60
CA GLU A 89 -15.21 2.39 -6.82
C GLU A 89 -15.50 2.38 -8.32
N LEU A 90 -16.54 1.67 -8.75
CA LEU A 90 -16.88 1.41 -10.14
C LEU A 90 -18.18 2.12 -10.55
N THR A 91 -18.28 2.43 -11.85
CA THR A 91 -19.44 3.07 -12.49
C THR A 91 -20.45 2.09 -13.03
N GLU A 92 -20.06 0.83 -13.24
CA GLU A 92 -20.90 -0.27 -13.71
C GLU A 92 -20.65 -1.52 -12.86
N SER A 93 -21.58 -2.47 -12.89
CA SER A 93 -21.40 -3.76 -12.22
C SER A 93 -20.46 -4.61 -13.05
N LEU A 94 -19.45 -5.15 -12.40
CA LEU A 94 -18.47 -6.05 -13.01
C LEU A 94 -18.38 -7.31 -12.15
N GLU A 95 -18.21 -8.46 -12.80
CA GLU A 95 -17.97 -9.69 -12.06
C GLU A 95 -16.60 -9.62 -11.35
N LEU A 96 -16.56 -10.04 -10.09
CA LEU A 96 -15.36 -10.00 -9.26
C LEU A 96 -14.18 -10.75 -9.90
N ALA A 97 -14.43 -11.94 -10.46
CA ALA A 97 -13.41 -12.72 -11.16
C ALA A 97 -12.87 -12.00 -12.39
N ASN A 98 -13.75 -11.37 -13.17
CA ASN A 98 -13.38 -10.59 -14.36
C ASN A 98 -12.52 -9.38 -13.98
N PHE A 99 -12.90 -8.64 -12.92
CA PHE A 99 -12.11 -7.54 -12.38
C PHE A 99 -10.71 -8.00 -11.96
N GLN A 100 -10.64 -9.08 -11.17
CA GLN A 100 -9.38 -9.62 -10.68
C GLN A 100 -8.47 -10.04 -11.85
N GLN A 101 -8.99 -10.81 -12.80
CA GLN A 101 -8.23 -11.26 -13.97
C GLN A 101 -7.66 -10.08 -14.77
N ARG A 102 -8.49 -9.09 -15.09
CA ARG A 102 -8.08 -7.93 -15.90
C ARG A 102 -7.05 -7.06 -15.18
N LEU A 103 -7.23 -6.85 -13.87
CA LEU A 103 -6.28 -6.07 -13.09
C LEU A 103 -4.94 -6.80 -12.93
N SER A 104 -4.97 -8.09 -12.57
CA SER A 104 -3.75 -8.91 -12.44
C SER A 104 -2.97 -8.99 -13.75
N ALA A 105 -3.62 -9.07 -14.90
CA ALA A 105 -2.96 -9.18 -16.20
C ALA A 105 -2.10 -7.97 -16.59
N VAL A 106 -2.32 -6.80 -15.98
CA VAL A 106 -1.60 -5.55 -16.29
C VAL A 106 -0.69 -5.06 -15.16
N LEU A 107 -0.76 -5.70 -13.99
CA LEU A 107 0.10 -5.38 -12.85
C LEU A 107 1.47 -6.07 -12.99
N PRO A 108 2.55 -5.45 -12.48
CA PRO A 108 3.84 -6.13 -12.35
C PRO A 108 3.73 -7.36 -11.44
N ALA A 109 4.55 -8.40 -11.69
CA ALA A 109 4.59 -9.60 -10.85
C ALA A 109 4.89 -9.31 -9.37
N ASP A 110 5.66 -8.24 -9.11
CA ASP A 110 5.98 -7.74 -7.76
C ASP A 110 4.80 -7.05 -7.05
N ILE A 111 3.65 -6.88 -7.72
CA ILE A 111 2.37 -6.41 -7.15
C ILE A 111 1.30 -7.52 -7.28
N PRO A 112 1.46 -8.66 -6.58
CA PRO A 112 0.49 -9.74 -6.66
C PRO A 112 -0.84 -9.33 -6.03
N ILE A 113 -1.96 -9.78 -6.60
CA ILE A 113 -3.28 -9.69 -5.99
C ILE A 113 -3.55 -11.00 -5.24
N TYR A 114 -3.81 -10.90 -3.94
CA TYR A 114 -4.11 -12.06 -3.10
C TYR A 114 -5.61 -12.31 -2.97
N GLN A 115 -6.39 -11.24 -2.88
CA GLN A 115 -7.84 -11.33 -2.68
C GLN A 115 -8.54 -10.11 -3.26
N VAL A 116 -9.72 -10.32 -3.82
CA VAL A 116 -10.67 -9.27 -4.17
C VAL A 116 -11.99 -9.59 -3.47
N GLN A 117 -12.64 -8.57 -2.91
CA GLN A 117 -13.93 -8.70 -2.26
C GLN A 117 -14.84 -7.55 -2.64
N GLU A 118 -16.11 -7.86 -2.92
CA GLU A 118 -17.16 -6.85 -2.99
C GLU A 118 -17.60 -6.39 -1.61
N ILE A 119 -17.66 -5.07 -1.44
CA ILE A 119 -18.09 -4.42 -0.20
C ILE A 119 -19.17 -3.39 -0.50
N ASP A 120 -20.02 -3.12 0.49
CA ASP A 120 -21.00 -2.05 0.38
C ASP A 120 -20.30 -0.71 0.07
N ILE A 121 -20.90 0.11 -0.79
CA ILE A 121 -20.34 1.41 -1.20
C ILE A 121 -20.10 2.31 0.03
N LYS A 122 -20.98 2.24 1.03
CA LYS A 122 -20.92 2.99 2.29
C LYS A 122 -20.10 2.28 3.37
N ALA A 123 -19.52 1.11 3.07
CA ALA A 123 -18.64 0.42 4.01
C ALA A 123 -17.46 1.32 4.44
N PRO A 124 -16.99 1.20 5.69
CA PRO A 124 -15.82 1.95 6.16
C PRO A 124 -14.60 1.75 5.26
N SER A 125 -13.80 2.81 5.08
CA SER A 125 -12.54 2.70 4.35
C SER A 125 -11.58 1.73 5.03
N ALA A 126 -10.71 1.11 4.24
CA ALA A 126 -9.71 0.17 4.75
C ALA A 126 -8.81 0.84 5.81
N THR A 127 -8.45 2.10 5.61
CA THR A 127 -7.70 2.92 6.60
C THR A 127 -8.38 2.97 7.97
N LYS A 128 -9.72 3.07 8.00
CA LYS A 128 -10.49 3.17 9.25
C LYS A 128 -10.59 1.81 9.95
N LEU A 129 -10.57 0.72 9.20
CA LEU A 129 -10.68 -0.64 9.72
C LEU A 129 -9.34 -1.24 10.16
N LEU A 130 -8.22 -0.66 9.71
CA LEU A 130 -6.89 -1.16 10.01
C LEU A 130 -6.52 -0.96 11.48
N ASP A 131 -6.65 -2.03 12.25
CA ASP A 131 -6.37 -2.01 13.69
C ASP A 131 -4.89 -2.28 13.97
N GLN A 132 -4.29 -3.28 13.35
CA GLN A 132 -2.94 -3.75 13.66
C GLN A 132 -2.10 -3.93 12.40
N ALA A 133 -0.78 -3.96 12.60
CA ALA A 133 0.20 -4.31 11.57
C ALA A 133 1.18 -5.32 12.19
N GLU A 134 1.55 -6.32 11.40
CA GLU A 134 2.58 -7.29 11.74
C GLU A 134 3.84 -6.95 10.95
N TYR A 135 4.98 -6.95 11.64
CA TYR A 135 6.27 -6.60 11.04
C TYR A 135 7.19 -7.81 11.14
N SER A 136 7.74 -8.21 10.01
CA SER A 136 8.88 -9.13 9.96
C SER A 136 10.14 -8.31 9.70
N ILE A 137 11.17 -8.54 10.49
CA ILE A 137 12.46 -7.86 10.37
C ILE A 137 13.51 -8.95 10.22
N THR A 138 14.25 -8.91 9.12
CA THR A 138 15.41 -9.80 8.90
C THR A 138 16.67 -9.02 9.25
N ILE A 139 17.48 -9.58 10.14
CA ILE A 139 18.73 -8.95 10.61
C ILE A 139 19.89 -9.82 10.13
N GLY A 140 20.79 -9.23 9.33
CA GLY A 140 22.06 -9.87 8.99
C GLY A 140 22.96 -9.91 10.23
N ILE A 141 23.42 -11.10 10.60
CA ILE A 141 24.34 -11.31 11.72
C ILE A 141 25.63 -11.95 11.20
N GLU A 142 26.78 -11.49 11.67
CA GLU A 142 28.08 -12.07 11.31
C GLU A 142 28.34 -13.38 12.06
N GLN A 143 27.76 -13.54 13.24
CA GLN A 143 27.93 -14.71 14.10
C GLN A 143 26.57 -15.22 14.54
N ALA A 144 26.42 -16.54 14.64
CA ALA A 144 25.18 -17.16 15.07
C ALA A 144 24.87 -16.80 16.53
N VAL A 145 23.70 -16.22 16.76
CA VAL A 145 23.20 -15.85 18.10
C VAL A 145 22.09 -16.81 18.50
N SER A 146 22.08 -17.23 19.77
CA SER A 146 21.03 -18.12 20.29
C SER A 146 19.69 -17.40 20.42
N LEU A 147 18.59 -18.16 20.35
CA LEU A 147 17.25 -17.62 20.57
C LEU A 147 17.09 -17.01 21.97
N THR A 148 17.77 -17.55 22.97
CA THR A 148 17.75 -17.02 24.34
C THR A 148 18.38 -15.63 24.41
N GLN A 149 19.49 -15.41 23.71
CA GLN A 149 20.15 -14.11 23.64
C GLN A 149 19.27 -13.08 22.90
N TRP A 150 18.61 -13.49 21.81
CA TRP A 150 17.62 -12.65 21.13
C TRP A 150 16.48 -12.23 22.06
N GLN A 151 15.92 -13.18 22.82
CA GLN A 151 14.85 -12.88 23.77
C GLN A 151 15.31 -11.88 24.84
N GLN A 152 16.53 -12.04 25.36
CA GLN A 152 17.09 -11.10 26.33
C GLN A 152 17.21 -9.67 25.77
N TRP A 153 17.66 -9.50 24.52
CA TRP A 153 17.71 -8.18 23.89
C TRP A 153 16.32 -7.58 23.69
N ILE A 154 15.34 -8.38 23.27
CA ILE A 154 13.94 -7.94 23.14
C ILE A 154 13.41 -7.50 24.50
N ASP A 155 13.64 -8.27 25.56
CA ASP A 155 13.19 -7.95 26.91
C ASP A 155 13.85 -6.67 27.44
N GLN A 156 15.15 -6.48 27.18
CA GLN A 156 15.85 -5.22 27.52
C GLN A 156 15.22 -4.01 26.82
N ILE A 157 14.87 -4.14 25.53
CA ILE A 157 14.18 -3.09 24.77
C ILE A 157 12.80 -2.81 25.37
N TRP A 158 12.06 -3.85 25.77
CA TRP A 158 10.73 -3.72 26.36
C TRP A 158 10.74 -3.13 27.78
N GLN A 159 11.81 -3.35 28.54
CA GLN A 159 11.99 -2.85 29.90
C GLN A 159 12.63 -1.46 29.94
N ALA A 160 13.34 -1.05 28.88
CA ALA A 160 13.94 0.27 28.79
C ALA A 160 12.86 1.35 28.90
N THR A 161 13.02 2.29 29.83
CA THR A 161 12.07 3.40 29.99
C THR A 161 12.11 4.38 28.83
N GLU A 162 13.29 4.54 28.21
CA GLU A 162 13.53 5.41 27.06
C GLU A 162 14.55 4.78 26.10
N ILE A 163 14.35 4.97 24.80
CA ILE A 163 15.33 4.61 23.76
C ILE A 163 15.66 5.91 23.03
N LEU A 164 16.83 6.49 23.29
CA LEU A 164 17.17 7.80 22.72
C LEU A 164 17.68 7.63 21.28
N LEU A 165 16.91 8.10 20.30
CA LEU A 165 17.35 8.13 18.91
C LEU A 165 17.80 9.55 18.53
N ALA A 166 19.07 9.73 18.20
CA ALA A 166 19.58 10.97 17.65
C ALA A 166 19.23 11.06 16.16
N LYS A 167 18.26 11.91 15.82
CA LYS A 167 17.90 12.19 14.41
C LYS A 167 18.38 13.57 14.01
N LYS A 168 19.02 13.71 12.84
CA LYS A 168 19.27 15.02 12.24
C LYS A 168 18.05 15.45 11.41
N THR A 169 17.53 16.65 11.66
CA THR A 169 16.50 17.24 10.79
C THR A 169 17.12 17.70 9.45
N LYS A 170 16.28 18.09 8.48
CA LYS A 170 16.72 18.79 7.26
C LYS A 170 17.52 20.08 7.57
N SER A 171 17.35 20.64 8.77
CA SER A 171 18.09 21.81 9.28
C SER A 171 19.33 21.46 10.11
N GLY A 172 19.72 20.19 10.17
CA GLY A 172 20.94 19.73 10.87
C GLY A 172 20.85 19.69 12.40
N LYS A 173 19.72 20.08 12.99
CA LYS A 173 19.54 20.07 14.45
C LYS A 173 19.36 18.62 14.93
N PRO A 174 20.12 18.16 15.94
CA PRO A 174 19.88 16.88 16.56
C PRO A 174 18.54 16.93 17.33
N VAL A 175 17.66 16.00 17.03
CA VAL A 175 16.40 15.79 17.74
C VAL A 175 16.48 14.43 18.41
N THR A 176 16.36 14.44 19.74
CA THR A 176 16.23 13.22 20.54
C THR A 176 14.79 12.75 20.50
N LEU A 177 14.56 11.55 19.99
CA LEU A 177 13.24 10.92 19.98
C LEU A 177 13.19 9.85 21.07
N ASN A 178 12.14 9.88 21.91
CA ASN A 178 11.81 8.82 22.86
C ASN A 178 10.60 8.02 22.32
N PRO A 179 10.80 6.82 21.73
CA PRO A 179 9.73 6.00 21.16
C PRO A 179 8.74 5.48 22.20
N HIS A 180 9.18 5.26 23.44
CA HIS A 180 8.35 4.63 24.46
C HIS A 180 7.25 5.57 24.99
N SER A 181 7.52 6.88 24.98
CA SER A 181 6.54 7.93 25.29
C SER A 181 5.44 8.05 24.22
N VAL A 182 5.75 7.73 22.96
CA VAL A 182 4.76 7.68 21.86
C VAL A 182 3.85 6.45 22.00
N HIS A 183 4.38 5.34 22.50
CA HIS A 183 3.66 4.09 22.70
C HIS A 183 2.57 4.17 23.79
N LYS A 184 2.76 5.01 24.82
CA LYS A 184 1.76 5.20 25.90
C LYS A 184 0.45 5.87 25.43
N LYS A 185 0.42 6.54 24.27
CA LYS A 185 -0.80 7.17 23.72
C LYS A 185 -1.51 6.34 22.64
N ARG A 186 -0.89 5.26 22.15
CA ARG A 186 -1.47 4.35 21.15
C ARG A 186 -1.05 2.93 21.50
N THR A 187 -1.82 2.28 22.35
CA THR A 187 -1.70 0.85 22.63
C THR A 187 -2.10 0.04 21.40
N LYS A 188 -1.16 -0.14 20.46
CA LYS A 188 -1.29 -1.12 19.37
C LYS A 188 -0.26 -2.23 19.63
N LYS A 189 -0.78 -3.36 20.08
CA LYS A 189 -0.04 -4.56 20.48
C LYS A 189 0.66 -5.15 19.26
N ILE A 190 1.97 -4.96 19.13
CA ILE A 190 2.78 -5.72 18.17
C ILE A 190 2.87 -7.15 18.74
N ARG A 191 2.15 -8.11 18.13
CA ARG A 191 2.02 -9.47 18.67
C ARG A 191 2.97 -10.49 18.08
N LYS A 192 3.81 -10.15 17.10
CA LYS A 192 4.77 -11.09 16.55
C LYS A 192 5.91 -10.38 15.83
N VAL A 193 7.14 -10.64 16.26
CA VAL A 193 8.34 -10.48 15.45
C VAL A 193 8.72 -11.90 15.05
N ILE A 194 8.46 -12.26 13.79
CA ILE A 194 8.89 -13.57 13.27
C ILE A 194 10.33 -13.38 12.78
N MET A 195 11.28 -13.99 13.48
CA MET A 195 12.65 -14.11 13.02
C MET A 195 12.73 -15.31 12.06
N THR A 196 12.72 -15.05 10.75
CA THR A 196 13.02 -16.10 9.77
C THR A 196 14.52 -16.10 9.45
N LYS A 197 15.13 -17.29 9.54
CA LYS A 197 16.51 -17.53 9.15
C LYS A 197 16.52 -17.83 7.65
N ASP A 198 16.88 -16.86 6.82
CA ASP A 198 17.14 -17.11 5.41
C ASP A 198 18.48 -17.84 5.31
N ASN A 199 18.42 -19.17 5.20
CA ASN A 199 19.58 -20.00 4.92
C ASN A 199 19.79 -20.03 3.41
N THR A 200 20.24 -18.93 2.83
CA THR A 200 20.76 -18.93 1.45
C THR A 200 22.28 -19.08 1.50
N ASP A 201 22.72 -20.31 1.73
CA ASP A 201 24.00 -20.79 1.23
C ASP A 201 23.76 -21.33 -0.18
N LYS A 202 24.22 -20.60 -1.19
CA LYS A 202 24.79 -21.13 -2.45
C LYS A 202 25.71 -20.08 -3.06
#